data_AF-L8TNH4-F1
#
_entry.id   AF-L8TNH4-F1
#
_cell.length_a   1.000
_cell.length_b   1.000
_cell.length_c   1.000
_cell.angle_alpha   90.00
_cell.angle_beta   90.00
_cell.angle_gamma   90.00
#
_symmetry.space_group_name_H-M   'P 1'
#
loop_
_entity.id
_entity.type
_entity.pdbx_description
1 polymer ?
#
loop_
_entity_poly.entity_id
_entity_poly.type
_entity_poly.pdbx_seq_one_letter_code
_entity_poly.pdbx_strand_id
1 'polypeptide(L)' 'MVEVRVREPQEASAALADAVRMVEEAANRYGTGIMVTEVGEGSYVVRAHPAVPHGLVRQQGNGAAP' A
#
# COMPACT_ATOMS: atom_id res chain seq x y z
N MET A 1 -6.57 -0.01 -7.46
CA MET A 1 -6.53 -0.10 -5.98
C MET A 1 -6.68 -1.56 -5.64
N VAL A 2 -5.87 -2.05 -4.70
CA VAL A 2 -5.86 -3.44 -4.23
C VAL A 2 -6.04 -3.42 -2.71
N GLU A 3 -6.96 -4.23 -2.21
CA GLU A 3 -7.12 -4.46 -0.78
C GLU A 3 -6.38 -5.74 -0.39
N VAL A 4 -5.56 -5.64 0.66
CA VAL A 4 -4.78 -6.74 1.21
C VAL A 4 -5.30 -7.03 2.60
N ARG A 5 -5.69 -8.29 2.83
CA ARG A 5 -6.04 -8.78 4.17
C ARG A 5 -5.09 -9.89 4.53
N VAL A 6 -4.42 -9.73 5.66
CA VAL A 6 -3.47 -10.67 6.19
C VAL A 6 -4.03 -11.28 7.46
N ARG A 7 -3.96 -12.60 7.58
CA ARG A 7 -4.41 -13.32 8.78
C ARG A 7 -3.29 -13.47 9.79
N GLU A 8 -2.05 -13.58 9.31
CA GLU A 8 -0.86 -13.72 10.14
C GLU A 8 0.08 -12.54 9.89
N PRO A 9 0.61 -11.89 10.94
CA PRO A 9 1.46 -10.70 10.79
C PRO A 9 2.76 -10.98 10.02
N GLN A 10 3.21 -12.24 10.00
CA GLN A 10 4.41 -12.67 9.30
C GLN A 10 4.22 -12.68 7.77
N GLU A 11 2.99 -12.89 7.31
CA GLU A 11 2.64 -12.89 5.88
C GLU A 11 2.46 -11.46 5.33
N ALA A 12 2.35 -10.46 6.21
CA ALA A 12 1.97 -9.11 5.83
C ALA A 12 2.98 -8.48 4.87
N SER A 13 4.27 -8.70 5.13
CA SER A 13 5.35 -8.20 4.28
C SER A 13 5.30 -8.77 2.87
N ALA A 14 5.03 -10.07 2.71
CA ALA A 14 4.94 -10.71 1.41
C ALA A 14 3.69 -10.26 0.65
N ALA A 15 2.53 -10.30 1.32
CA ALA A 15 1.26 -9.89 0.72
C ALA A 15 1.27 -8.40 0.29
N LEU A 16 1.90 -7.53 1.09
CA LEU A 16 2.09 -6.12 0.73
C LEU A 16 3.03 -5.95 -0.45
N ALA A 17 4.13 -6.71 -0.51
CA ALA A 17 5.06 -6.65 -1.65
C ALA A 17 4.38 -7.05 -2.97
N ASP A 18 3.57 -8.11 -2.97
CA ASP A 18 2.78 -8.51 -4.14
C ASP A 18 1.75 -7.44 -4.55
N ALA A 19 1.06 -6.84 -3.58
CA ALA A 19 0.11 -5.77 -3.85
C ALA A 19 0.78 -4.51 -4.42
N VAL A 20 1.97 -4.16 -3.92
CA VAL A 20 2.77 -3.06 -4.46
C VAL A 20 3.14 -3.35 -5.92
N ARG A 21 3.60 -4.55 -6.25
CA ARG A 21 3.92 -4.95 -7.63
C ARG A 21 2.70 -4.86 -8.56
N MET A 22 1.52 -5.28 -8.10
CA MET A 22 0.29 -5.17 -8.88
C MET A 22 -0.10 -3.72 -9.19
N VAL A 23 0.20 -2.80 -8.27
CA VAL A 23 -0.14 -1.38 -8.41
C VAL A 23 0.97 -0.58 -9.12
N GLU A 24 2.17 -1.12 -9.17
CA GLU A 24 3.35 -0.50 -9.78
C GLU A 24 3.14 -0.15 -11.25
N GLU A 25 2.52 -1.03 -12.05
CA GLU A 25 2.22 -0.72 -13.45
C GLU A 25 1.31 0.50 -13.60
N ALA A 26 0.29 0.60 -12.73
CA ALA A 26 -0.61 1.75 -12.73
C ALA A 26 0.12 3.02 -12.26
N ALA A 27 0.91 2.92 -11.19
CA ALA A 27 1.70 4.03 -10.66
C ALA A 27 2.66 4.59 -11.72
N ASN A 28 3.37 3.70 -12.43
CA ASN A 28 4.27 4.03 -13.53
C ASN A 28 3.54 4.67 -14.71
N ARG A 29 2.39 4.10 -15.13
CA ARG A 29 1.60 4.64 -16.23
C ARG A 29 1.13 6.07 -16.00
N TYR A 30 0.78 6.40 -14.75
CA TYR A 30 0.27 7.72 -14.40
C TYR A 30 1.34 8.65 -13.81
N GLY A 31 2.60 8.23 -13.73
CA GLY A 31 3.67 9.04 -13.14
C GLY A 31 3.43 9.39 -11.67
N THR A 32 2.81 8.47 -10.93
CA THR A 32 2.48 8.63 -9.51
C THR A 32 3.23 7.60 -8.67
N GLY A 33 3.29 7.81 -7.35
CA GLY A 33 3.78 6.82 -6.41
C GLY A 33 2.67 5.93 -5.87
N ILE A 34 3.02 5.08 -4.91
CA ILE A 34 2.11 4.12 -4.30
C ILE A 34 1.86 4.51 -2.84
N MET A 35 0.59 4.62 -2.47
CA MET A 35 0.17 4.79 -1.08
C MET A 35 -0.32 3.45 -0.53
N VAL A 36 0.26 3.05 0.60
CA VAL A 36 -0.20 1.94 1.43
C VAL A 36 -0.84 2.54 2.67
N THR A 37 -2.10 2.23 2.93
CA THR A 37 -2.84 2.71 4.11
C THR A 37 -3.30 1.52 4.92
N GLU A 38 -2.93 1.47 6.19
CA GLU A 38 -3.49 0.51 7.12
C GLU A 38 -4.91 0.96 7.53
N VAL A 39 -5.90 0.14 7.24
CA VAL A 39 -7.32 0.42 7.50
C VAL A 39 -7.89 -0.39 8.66
N GLY A 40 -7.11 -1.32 9.21
CA GLY A 40 -7.44 -2.15 10.35
C GLY A 40 -6.33 -3.16 10.63
N GLU A 41 -6.44 -3.91 11.73
CA GLU A 41 -5.45 -4.92 12.10
C GLU A 41 -5.28 -5.94 10.95
N GLY A 42 -4.09 -6.01 10.37
CA GLY A 42 -3.80 -6.87 9.22
C GLY A 42 -4.57 -6.51 7.94
N SER A 43 -5.12 -5.30 7.82
CA SER A 43 -5.87 -4.86 6.64
C SER A 43 -5.24 -3.61 6.04
N TYR A 44 -4.82 -3.71 4.78
CA TYR A 44 -4.12 -2.65 4.06
C TYR A 44 -4.78 -2.34 2.72
N VAL A 45 -4.77 -1.07 2.35
CA VAL A 45 -5.18 -0.58 1.04
C VAL A 45 -3.93 -0.10 0.29
N VAL A 46 -3.67 -0.67 -0.88
CA VAL A 46 -2.57 -0.30 -1.77
C VAL A 46 -3.12 0.35 -3.03
N ARG A 47 -2.69 1.58 -3.33
CA ARG A 47 -3.19 2.32 -4.49
C ARG A 47 -2.15 3.27 -5.07
N ALA A 48 -2.18 3.47 -6.39
CA ALA A 48 -1.48 4.56 -7.03
C ALA A 48 -2.07 5.88 -6.54
N HIS A 49 -1.22 6.84 -6.14
CA HIS A 49 -1.68 8.06 -5.49
C HIS A 49 -0.82 9.26 -5.90
N PRO A 50 -1.43 10.37 -6.38
CA PRO A 50 -0.69 11.52 -6.90
C PRO A 50 0.05 12.31 -5.81
N ALA A 51 -0.39 12.22 -4.55
CA ALA A 51 0.35 12.83 -3.43
C ALA A 51 1.64 12.08 -3.05
N VAL A 52 1.90 10.91 -3.65
CA VAL A 52 3.17 10.20 -3.51
C VAL A 52 3.96 10.42 -4.80
N PRO A 53 5.21 10.92 -4.73
CA PRO A 53 6.03 11.08 -5.91
C PRO A 53 6.27 9.74 -6.63
N HIS A 54 6.43 9.80 -7.95
CA HIS A 54 6.74 8.63 -8.78
C HIS A 54 7.98 7.87 -8.25
N GLY A 55 7.92 6.54 -8.30
CA GLY A 55 8.98 5.66 -7.82
C GLY A 55 9.06 5.51 -6.29
N LEU A 56 8.18 6.19 -5.53
CA LEU A 56 8.13 6.08 -4.07
C LEU A 56 6.91 5.30 -3.60
N VAL A 57 7.10 4.59 -2.49
CA VAL A 57 6.03 3.93 -1.72
C VAL A 57 5.93 4.61 -0.37
N ARG A 58 4.75 5.12 -0.02
CA ARG A 58 4.47 5.72 1.29
C ARG A 58 3.53 4.82 2.08
N GLN A 59 3.94 4.46 3.29
CA GLN A 59 3.09 3.76 4.25
C GLN A 59 2.49 4.78 5.21
N GLN A 60 1.17 4.83 5.26
CA GLN A 60 0.40 5.61 6.21
C GLN A 60 -0.20 4.62 7.21
N GLY A 61 0.46 4.49 8.36
CA GLY A 61 -0.12 3.80 9.50
C GLY A 61 -1.29 4.62 10.03
N ASN A 62 -2.38 3.96 10.35
CA ASN A 62 -3.42 4.57 11.19
C ASN A 62 -2.88 4.62 12.62
N GLY A 63 -1.93 5.53 12.86
CA GLY A 63 -1.58 5.89 14.23
C GLY A 63 -2.82 6.50 14.84
N ALA A 64 -3.55 5.72 15.64
CA ALA A 64 -4.46 6.28 16.62
C ALA A 64 -3.65 7.33 17.41
N ALA A 65 -3.92 8.60 17.15
CA ALA A 65 -3.46 9.65 18.03
C ALA A 65 -4.11 9.41 19.40
N PRO A 66 -3.35 9.41 20.51
CA PRO A 66 -3.91 9.27 21.86
C PRO A 66 -4.84 10.44 22.22
#